data_AF-A0A842UBE9-F1
#
_entry.id   AF-A0A842UBE9-F1
#
_cell.length_a   1.000
_cell.length_b   1.000
_cell.length_c   1.000
_cell.angle_alpha   90.00
_cell.angle_beta   90.00
_cell.angle_gamma   90.00
#
_symmetry.space_group_name_H-M   'P 1'
#
loop_
_entity.id
_entity.type
_entity.pdbx_description
1 polymer ?
#
loop_
_entity_poly.entity_id
_entity_poly.type
_entity_poly.pdbx_seq_one_letter_code
_entity_poly.pdbx_strand_id
1 'polypeptide(L)' 'MVLIVTLVFFAIMILLFIFWLLMLIDCAKRGFKNETDKVVWILVIVLVGFIGAIIYYFVVRRPAKKKGR' A
#
# COMPACT_ATOMS: atom_id res chain seq x y z
N MET A 1 31.58 -11.28 0.53
CA MET A 1 30.81 -10.47 -0.44
C MET A 1 29.40 -11.02 -0.64
N VAL A 2 29.25 -12.26 -1.12
CA VAL A 2 27.93 -12.90 -1.38
C VAL A 2 27.03 -12.88 -0.13
N LEU A 3 27.53 -13.30 1.03
CA LEU A 3 26.75 -13.39 2.27
C LEU A 3 26.16 -12.04 2.73
N ILE A 4 26.90 -10.94 2.53
CA ILE A 4 26.46 -9.57 2.85
C ILE A 4 25.36 -9.13 1.88
N VAL A 5 25.53 -9.40 0.59
CA VAL A 5 24.53 -9.09 -0.44
C VAL A 5 23.21 -9.81 -0.15
N THR A 6 23.26 -11.09 0.24
CA THR A 6 22.06 -11.85 0.58
C THR A 6 21.33 -11.28 1.79
N LEU A 7 22.07 -10.89 2.84
CA LEU A 7 21.48 -10.29 4.05
C LEU A 7 20.82 -8.94 3.75
N VAL A 8 21.46 -8.09 2.95
CA VAL A 8 20.90 -6.78 2.54
C VAL A 8 19.65 -6.98 1.70
N PHE A 9 19.67 -7.92 0.75
CA PHE A 9 18.51 -8.24 -0.08
C PHE A 9 17.32 -8.71 0.78
N PHE A 10 17.57 -9.57 1.77
CA PHE A 10 16.54 -10.06 2.68
C PHE A 10 15.94 -8.94 3.54
N ALA A 11 16.79 -8.04 4.05
CA ALA A 11 16.34 -6.87 4.80
C ALA A 11 15.44 -5.95 3.95
N ILE A 12 15.79 -5.70 2.70
CA ILE A 12 14.98 -4.91 1.76
C ILE A 12 13.63 -5.61 1.51
N MET A 13 13.63 -6.91 1.24
CA MET A 13 12.40 -7.68 1.06
C MET A 13 11.46 -7.57 2.27
N ILE A 14 12.00 -7.66 3.49
CA ILE A 14 11.23 -7.50 4.71
C ILE A 14 10.67 -6.08 4.83
N LEU A 15 11.47 -5.05 4.57
CA LEU A 15 11.03 -3.65 4.58
C LEU A 15 9.89 -3.41 3.59
N LEU A 16 9.98 -3.96 2.38
CA LEU A 16 8.92 -3.90 1.38
C LEU A 16 7.67 -4.64 1.86
N PHE A 17 7.82 -5.83 2.45
CA PHE A 17 6.68 -6.57 2.98
C PHE A 17 5.95 -5.80 4.10
N ILE A 18 6.72 -5.20 5.02
CA ILE A 18 6.18 -4.35 6.08
C ILE A 18 5.48 -3.13 5.49
N PHE A 19 6.10 -2.46 4.51
CA PHE A 19 5.49 -1.29 3.85
C PHE A 19 4.16 -1.64 3.18
N TRP A 20 4.07 -2.79 2.52
CA TRP A 20 2.83 -3.29 1.92
C TRP A 20 1.75 -3.53 2.98
N LEU A 21 2.09 -4.19 4.10
CA LEU A 21 1.17 -4.39 5.22
C LEU A 21 0.70 -3.07 5.83
N LEU A 22 1.59 -2.09 5.98
CA LEU A 22 1.24 -0.77 6.49
C LEU A 22 0.20 -0.08 5.62
N MET A 23 0.27 -0.20 4.29
CA MET A 23 -0.75 0.34 3.39
C MET A 23 -2.08 -0.39 3.51
N LEU A 24 -2.05 -1.71 3.75
CA LEU A 24 -3.26 -2.48 4.04
C LEU A 24 -3.92 -2.02 5.35
N ILE A 25 -3.12 -1.80 6.40
CA ILE A 25 -3.61 -1.31 7.70
C ILE A 25 -4.13 0.12 7.59
N ASP A 26 -3.43 1.00 6.86
CA ASP A 26 -3.88 2.37 6.59
C ASP A 26 -5.25 2.35 5.90
N CYS A 27 -5.40 1.53 4.86
CA CYS A 27 -6.67 1.31 4.18
C CYS A 27 -7.75 0.75 5.13
N ALA A 28 -7.42 -0.22 5.97
CA ALA A 28 -8.37 -0.79 6.92
C ALA A 28 -8.82 0.20 8.00
N LYS A 29 -7.92 1.09 8.46
CA LYS A 29 -8.19 2.11 9.47
C LYS A 29 -8.81 3.38 8.91
N ARG A 30 -8.67 3.66 7.62
CA ARG A 30 -9.25 4.86 6.99
C ARG A 30 -10.78 4.77 7.04
N GLY A 31 -11.40 5.85 7.51
CA GLY A 31 -12.84 6.05 7.41
C GLY A 31 -13.23 6.39 5.98
N PHE A 32 -13.33 5.39 5.11
CA PHE A 32 -13.89 5.58 3.77
C PHE A 32 -15.36 5.99 3.89
N LYS A 33 -15.79 6.94 3.06
CA LYS A 33 -17.20 7.35 2.99
C LYS A 33 -18.12 6.21 2.54
N ASN A 34 -17.61 5.32 1.68
CA ASN A 34 -18.31 4.14 1.20
C ASN A 34 -17.54 2.89 1.64
N GLU A 35 -18.23 1.92 2.23
CA GLU A 35 -17.60 0.64 2.61
C GLU A 35 -17.11 -0.15 1.40
N THR A 36 -17.80 -0.04 0.26
CA THR A 36 -17.38 -0.65 -1.00
C THR A 36 -16.00 -0.17 -1.44
N ASP A 37 -15.71 1.13 -1.31
CA ASP A 37 -14.40 1.69 -1.71
C ASP A 37 -13.28 1.11 -0.86
N LYS A 38 -13.54 0.89 0.44
CA LYS A 38 -12.59 0.24 1.35
C LYS A 38 -12.28 -1.18 0.90
N VAL A 39 -13.31 -1.98 0.60
CA VAL A 39 -13.15 -3.37 0.17
C VAL A 39 -12.40 -3.44 -1.16
N VAL A 40 -12.74 -2.57 -2.12
CA VAL A 40 -12.06 -2.50 -3.42
C VAL A 40 -10.57 -2.19 -3.25
N TRP A 41 -10.21 -1.21 -2.41
CA TRP A 41 -8.80 -0.87 -2.18
C TRP A 41 -8.02 -1.97 -1.46
N ILE A 42 -8.64 -2.64 -0.48
CA ILE A 42 -8.03 -3.82 0.15
C ILE A 42 -7.79 -4.88 -0.92
N LEU A 43 -8.76 -5.16 -1.78
CA LEU A 43 -8.63 -6.16 -2.84
C LEU A 43 -7.52 -5.81 -3.85
N VAL A 44 -7.41 -4.54 -4.24
CA VAL A 44 -6.34 -4.03 -5.11
C VAL A 44 -4.97 -4.17 -4.44
N ILE A 45 -4.83 -3.80 -3.17
CA ILE A 45 -3.57 -3.94 -2.43
C ILE A 45 -3.19 -5.42 -2.28
N VAL A 46 -4.18 -6.30 -2.04
CA VAL A 46 -3.94 -7.75 -1.89
C VAL A 46 -3.57 -8.43 -3.20
N LEU A 47 -4.34 -8.22 -4.26
CA LEU A 47 -4.13 -8.90 -5.54
C LEU A 47 -2.90 -8.38 -6.30
N VAL A 48 -2.66 -7.07 -6.23
CA VAL A 48 -1.55 -6.44 -6.96
C VAL A 48 -0.29 -6.34 -6.07
N GLY A 49 -0.40 -6.64 -4.78
CA GLY A 49 0.71 -6.65 -3.84
C GLY A 49 1.37 -5.27 -3.70
N PHE A 50 2.70 -5.23 -3.83
CA PHE A 50 3.50 -4.02 -3.65
C PHE A 50 3.09 -2.88 -4.61
N ILE A 51 2.71 -3.22 -5.84
CA ILE A 51 2.25 -2.25 -6.84
C ILE A 51 0.91 -1.63 -6.39
N GLY A 52 0.01 -2.43 -5.83
CA GLY A 52 -1.27 -1.96 -5.29
C GLY A 52 -1.08 -0.96 -4.14
N ALA A 53 -0.10 -1.19 -3.27
CA ALA A 53 0.27 -0.27 -2.19
C ALA A 53 0.79 1.09 -2.72
N ILE A 54 1.59 1.09 -3.79
CA ILE A 54 2.07 2.32 -4.44
C ILE A 54 0.89 3.09 -5.07
N ILE A 55 0.02 2.39 -5.80
CA ILE A 55 -1.17 3.01 -6.42
C ILE A 55 -2.09 3.59 -5.36
N TYR A 56 -2.34 2.86 -4.27
CA TYR A 56 -3.11 3.33 -3.12
C TYR A 56 -2.53 4.62 -2.55
N TYR A 57 -1.21 4.66 -2.33
CA TYR A 57 -0.55 5.86 -1.83
C TYR A 57 -0.76 7.08 -2.75
N PHE A 58 -0.66 6.92 -4.07
CA PHE A 58 -0.84 8.04 -5.00
C PHE A 58 -2.29 8.47 -5.18
N VAL A 59 -3.24 7.53 -5.23
CA VAL A 59 -4.64 7.82 -5.56
C VAL A 59 -5.48 8.13 -4.33
N VAL A 60 -5.27 7.40 -3.23
CA VAL A 60 -6.08 7.51 -2.01
C VAL A 60 -5.47 8.49 -1.02
N ARG A 61 -4.15 8.43 -0.83
CA ARG A 61 -3.47 9.26 0.17
C ARG A 61 -3.24 10.69 -0.30
N ARG A 62 -3.05 10.94 -1.59
CA ARG A 62 -3.18 12.29 -2.16
C ARG A 62 -4.60 12.48 -2.69
N PRO A 63 -5.51 13.11 -1.92
CA PRO A 63 -6.72 13.63 -2.54
C PRO A 63 -6.26 14.68 -3.55
N ALA A 64 -6.26 14.35 -4.84
CA ALA A 64 -6.38 15.35 -5.87
C ALA A 64 -7.61 16.14 -5.48
N LYS A 65 -7.42 17.38 -4.99
CA LYS A 65 -8.51 18.23 -4.54
C LYS A 65 -9.60 18.15 -5.60
N LYS A 66 -10.76 17.58 -5.24
CA LYS A 66 -11.96 17.77 -6.04
C LYS A 66 -12.21 19.28 -6.01
N LYS A 67 -11.72 19.95 -7.05
CA LYS A 67 -12.11 21.32 -7.39
C LYS A 67 -13.62 21.24 -7.66
N GLY A 68 -14.34 22.12 -6.98
CA GLY A 68 -15.76 21.97 -6.70
C GLY A 68 -16.66 21.79 -7.92
N ARG A 69 -17.80 21.16 -7.65
CA ARG A 69 -19.12 21.61 -8.09
C ARG A 69 -20.07 21.39 -6.93
#